data_AF-A0A0Q7MP13-F1
#
_entry.id   AF-A0A0Q7MP13-F1
#
_cell.length_a   1.000
_cell.length_b   1.000
_cell.length_c   1.000
_cell.angle_alpha   90.00
_cell.angle_beta   90.00
_cell.angle_gamma   90.00
#
_symmetry.space_group_name_H-M   'P 1'
#
loop_
_entity.id
_entity.type
_entity.pdbx_description
1 polymer ?
#
loop_
_entity_poly.entity_id
_entity_poly.type
_entity_poly.pdbx_seq_one_letter_code
_entity_poly.pdbx_strand_id
1 'polypeptide(L)'
;MTSLLARLKGTELAQVWFVRDYLQLIFESDGDHWSLQCWVWPRVVVDSVETAFGASAYRDLLCGLIGEEVVSTSSDRGLTVQFGASALVLDSSPDEPEGPEIAMLHVHGGQGESMVWVPGGESFQHLA
;
A
#
# COMPACT_ATOMS: atom_id res chain seq x y z
N MET A 1 -2.04 4.31 20.81
CA MET A 1 -1.10 3.39 20.14
C MET A 1 -1.14 3.75 18.66
N THR A 2 0.00 4.04 18.05
CA THR A 2 0.10 4.34 16.61
C THR A 2 0.02 3.02 15.85
N SER A 3 -0.85 2.91 14.83
CA SER A 3 -0.94 1.68 14.03
C SER A 3 0.38 1.40 13.30
N LEU A 4 0.64 0.13 12.95
CA LEU A 4 1.85 -0.25 12.22
C LEU A 4 1.98 0.52 10.90
N LEU A 5 0.86 0.73 10.22
CA LEU A 5 0.79 1.52 8.98
C LEU A 5 1.28 2.96 9.19
N ALA A 6 0.90 3.61 10.29
CA ALA A 6 1.30 4.98 10.58
C ALA A 6 2.80 5.15 10.84
N ARG A 7 3.56 4.05 11.03
CA ARG A 7 5.03 4.08 11.09
C ARG A 7 5.69 4.25 9.71
N LEU A 8 4.95 4.07 8.61
CA LEU A 8 5.48 4.36 7.28
C LEU A 8 5.71 5.86 7.05
N LYS A 9 5.10 6.75 7.84
CA LYS A 9 5.31 8.19 7.69
C LYS A 9 6.79 8.54 7.88
N GLY A 10 7.35 9.28 6.93
CA GLY A 10 8.77 9.65 6.89
C GLY A 10 9.69 8.58 6.30
N THR A 11 9.14 7.43 5.86
CA THR A 11 9.89 6.44 5.08
C THR A 11 9.84 6.78 3.59
N GLU A 12 10.87 6.36 2.85
CA GLU A 12 10.94 6.50 1.40
C GLU A 12 10.48 5.20 0.73
N LEU A 13 9.69 5.27 -0.35
CA LEU A 13 9.45 4.10 -1.19
C LEU A 13 10.72 3.78 -1.99
N ALA A 14 11.45 2.75 -1.59
CA ALA A 14 12.72 2.36 -2.20
C ALA A 14 12.53 1.43 -3.41
N GLN A 15 11.54 0.53 -3.37
CA GLN A 15 11.40 -0.50 -4.39
C GLN A 15 9.94 -0.86 -4.69
N VAL A 16 9.68 -1.20 -5.96
CA VAL A 16 8.40 -1.68 -6.46
C VAL A 16 8.63 -3.01 -7.17
N TRP A 17 8.03 -4.08 -6.66
CA TRP A 17 8.17 -5.44 -7.16
C TRP A 17 6.82 -5.94 -7.68
N PHE A 18 6.76 -6.25 -8.98
CA PHE A 18 5.61 -6.91 -9.59
C PHE A 18 5.83 -8.43 -9.54
N VAL A 19 5.14 -9.13 -8.64
CA VAL A 19 5.38 -10.55 -8.41
C VAL A 19 4.15 -11.36 -8.78
N ARG A 20 4.11 -11.84 -10.02
CA ARG A 20 3.01 -12.66 -10.58
C ARG A 20 1.63 -12.05 -10.32
N ASP A 21 0.99 -12.44 -9.22
CA ASP A 21 -0.36 -12.12 -8.79
C ASP A 21 -0.45 -11.07 -7.67
N TYR A 22 0.67 -10.55 -7.17
CA TYR A 22 0.70 -9.49 -6.16
C TYR A 22 1.74 -8.40 -6.46
N LEU A 23 1.56 -7.26 -5.80
CA LEU A 23 2.52 -6.16 -5.76
C LEU A 23 3.24 -6.16 -4.42
N GLN A 24 4.54 -5.93 -4.41
CA GLN A 24 5.29 -5.70 -3.18
C GLN A 24 6.01 -4.35 -3.24
N LEU A 25 5.79 -3.55 -2.21
CA LEU A 25 6.38 -2.22 -2.03
C LEU A 25 7.35 -2.29 -0.86
N ILE A 26 8.57 -1.81 -1.06
CA ILE A 26 9.59 -1.75 -0.02
C ILE A 26 9.80 -0.30 0.38
N PHE A 27 9.62 -0.03 1.67
CA PHE A 27 9.87 1.28 2.26
C PHE A 27 11.12 1.21 3.14
N GLU A 28 11.92 2.26 3.15
CA GLU A 28 13.17 2.33 3.89
C GLU A 28 13.28 3.63 4.68
N SER A 29 13.90 3.57 5.85
CA SER A 29 14.35 4.73 6.64
C SER A 29 15.50 4.28 7.53
N ASP A 30 16.51 5.13 7.78
CA ASP A 30 17.71 4.87 8.60
C ASP A 30 17.70 3.58 9.47
N GLY A 31 18.08 2.45 8.85
CA GLY A 31 18.27 1.16 9.52
C GLY A 31 17.07 0.20 9.56
N ASP A 32 15.87 0.67 9.26
CA ASP A 32 14.63 -0.11 9.21
C ASP A 32 14.10 -0.22 7.78
N HIS A 33 13.42 -1.33 7.47
CA HIS A 33 12.70 -1.49 6.21
C HIS A 33 11.36 -2.19 6.41
N TRP A 34 10.39 -1.81 5.59
CA TRP A 34 9.04 -2.37 5.60
C TRP A 34 8.73 -2.97 4.24
N SER A 35 8.01 -4.08 4.23
CA SER A 35 7.41 -4.59 3.00
C SER A 35 5.89 -4.58 3.11
N LEU A 36 5.24 -3.89 2.19
CA LEU A 36 3.79 -3.96 2.00
C LEU A 36 3.52 -4.87 0.78
N GLN A 37 2.94 -6.03 1.04
CA GLN A 37 2.45 -6.95 0.01
C GLN A 37 0.98 -6.66 -0.24
N CYS A 38 0.58 -6.50 -1.50
CA CYS A 38 -0.78 -6.16 -1.91
C CYS A 38 -1.27 -7.22 -2.90
N TRP A 39 -2.23 -8.04 -2.47
CA TRP A 39 -2.92 -8.99 -3.36
C TRP A 39 -4.05 -8.32 -4.14
N VAL A 40 -4.60 -7.24 -3.58
CA VAL A 40 -5.40 -6.29 -4.32
C VAL A 40 -4.49 -5.19 -4.85
N TRP A 41 -4.54 -4.95 -6.16
CA TRP A 41 -3.70 -3.95 -6.79
C TRP A 41 -4.13 -2.55 -6.34
N PRO A 42 -3.23 -1.73 -5.77
CA PRO A 42 -3.57 -0.36 -5.42
C PRO A 42 -3.91 0.44 -6.67
N ARG A 43 -4.69 1.50 -6.49
CA ARG A 43 -4.83 2.57 -7.47
C ARG A 43 -3.79 3.64 -7.19
N VAL A 44 -3.20 4.19 -8.24
CA VAL A 44 -2.29 5.34 -8.13
C VAL A 44 -3.10 6.60 -8.42
N VAL A 45 -3.15 7.52 -7.47
CA VAL A 45 -3.83 8.81 -7.61
C VAL A 45 -2.77 9.88 -7.75
N VAL A 46 -2.82 10.68 -8.82
CA VAL A 46 -1.94 11.84 -9.03
C VAL A 46 -2.80 13.03 -9.41
N ASP A 47 -2.72 14.14 -8.68
CA ASP A 47 -3.55 15.34 -8.93
C ASP A 47 -5.05 15.01 -9.05
N SER A 48 -5.56 14.10 -8.21
CA SER A 48 -6.94 13.56 -8.22
C SER A 48 -7.32 12.68 -9.40
N VAL A 49 -6.39 12.36 -10.31
CA VAL A 49 -6.60 11.39 -11.39
C VAL A 49 -6.20 10.02 -10.90
N GLU A 50 -7.17 9.11 -10.88
CA GLU A 50 -6.99 7.73 -10.46
C GLU A 50 -6.59 6.84 -11.64
N THR A 51 -5.54 6.04 -11.48
CA THR A 51 -5.07 5.05 -12.45
C THR A 51 -5.02 3.68 -11.79
N ALA A 52 -5.77 2.73 -12.36
CA ALA A 52 -5.84 1.35 -11.87
C ALA A 52 -4.93 0.40 -12.67
N PHE A 53 -4.70 -0.79 -12.11
CA PHE A 53 -3.96 -1.86 -12.78
C PHE A 53 -4.56 -2.21 -14.15
N GLY A 54 -3.69 -2.44 -15.13
CA GLY A 54 -4.07 -2.69 -16.54
C GLY A 54 -4.06 -1.43 -17.42
N ALA A 55 -4.10 -0.22 -16.84
CA ALA A 55 -3.87 1.00 -17.59
C ALA A 55 -2.40 1.10 -18.04
N SER A 56 -2.15 1.65 -19.24
CA SER A 56 -0.80 1.74 -19.81
C SER A 56 0.16 2.56 -18.95
N ALA A 57 -0.34 3.62 -18.30
CA ALA A 57 0.46 4.50 -17.44
C ALA A 57 0.69 3.95 -16.02
N TYR A 58 -0.03 2.90 -15.62
CA TYR A 58 -0.06 2.45 -14.21
C TYR A 58 1.33 2.14 -13.66
N ARG A 59 2.14 1.40 -14.42
CA ARG A 59 3.48 0.98 -13.99
C ARG A 59 4.44 2.16 -13.90
N ASP A 60 4.39 3.07 -14.87
CA ASP A 60 5.26 4.24 -14.90
C ASP A 60 4.92 5.19 -13.75
N LEU A 61 3.63 5.39 -13.47
CA LEU A 61 3.18 6.19 -12.32
C LEU A 61 3.60 5.55 -10.99
N LEU A 62 3.45 4.24 -10.85
CA LEU A 62 3.83 3.52 -9.63
C LEU A 62 5.35 3.56 -9.39
N CYS A 63 6.15 3.30 -10.42
CA CYS A 63 7.61 3.41 -10.34
C CYS A 63 8.09 4.85 -10.16
N GLY A 64 7.32 5.84 -10.63
CA GLY A 64 7.59 7.26 -10.39
C GLY A 64 7.49 7.67 -8.92
N LEU A 65 6.91 6.84 -8.05
CA LEU A 65 6.90 7.03 -6.61
C LEU A 65 8.18 6.56 -5.92
N ILE A 66 9.07 5.85 -6.64
CA ILE A 66 10.35 5.41 -6.06
C ILE A 66 11.20 6.64 -5.74
N GLY A 67 11.69 6.74 -4.51
CA GLY A 67 12.40 7.90 -3.99
C GLY A 67 11.50 8.95 -3.32
N GLU A 68 10.18 8.77 -3.34
CA GLU A 68 9.26 9.69 -2.67
C GLU A 68 9.03 9.30 -1.20
N GLU A 69 8.94 10.33 -0.34
CA GLU A 69 8.66 10.17 1.09
C GLU A 69 7.16 10.03 1.36
N VAL A 70 6.80 9.10 2.24
CA VAL A 70 5.44 8.96 2.76
C VAL A 70 5.12 10.09 3.73
N VAL A 71 4.19 10.97 3.34
CA VAL A 71 3.76 12.14 4.14
C VAL A 71 2.70 11.77 5.18
N SER A 72 1.81 10.83 4.84
CA SER A 72 0.75 10.36 5.72
C SER A 72 0.18 9.01 5.28
N THR A 73 -0.49 8.34 6.21
CA THR A 73 -1.24 7.12 5.92
C THR A 73 -2.63 7.17 6.56
N SER A 74 -3.61 6.50 5.96
CA SER A 74 -4.93 6.26 6.56
C SER A 74 -5.35 4.80 6.37
N SER A 75 -6.15 4.30 7.31
CA SER A 75 -6.78 2.99 7.26
C SER A 75 -8.28 3.05 7.60
N ASP A 76 -8.91 4.22 7.40
CA ASP A 76 -10.31 4.46 7.78
C ASP A 76 -11.31 3.75 6.86
N ARG A 77 -11.01 3.74 5.55
CA ARG A 77 -11.76 3.04 4.51
C ARG A 77 -10.81 2.66 3.38
N GLY A 78 -10.38 1.40 3.38
CA GLY A 78 -9.22 0.94 2.64
C GLY A 78 -7.91 1.39 3.28
N LEU A 79 -6.82 1.30 2.52
CA LEU A 79 -5.51 1.81 2.90
C LEU A 79 -5.11 2.94 1.97
N THR A 80 -4.59 4.03 2.53
CA THR A 80 -4.00 5.12 1.75
C THR A 80 -2.58 5.39 2.23
N VAL A 81 -1.64 5.50 1.29
CA VAL A 81 -0.26 5.96 1.52
C VAL A 81 -0.02 7.18 0.65
N GLN A 82 0.20 8.35 1.26
CA GLN A 82 0.33 9.64 0.58
C GLN A 82 1.80 10.00 0.35
N PHE A 83 2.13 10.47 -0.85
CA PHE A 83 3.44 10.95 -1.30
C PHE A 83 3.28 12.32 -1.96
N GLY A 84 3.55 13.43 -1.26
CA GLY A 84 3.37 14.77 -1.85
C GLY A 84 1.98 14.95 -2.48
N ALA A 85 1.91 15.11 -3.80
CA ALA A 85 0.67 15.23 -4.59
C ALA A 85 0.07 13.89 -5.08
N SER A 86 0.75 12.79 -4.83
CA SER A 86 0.39 11.44 -5.26
C SER A 86 -0.05 10.56 -4.08
N ALA A 87 -0.84 9.53 -4.35
CA ALA A 87 -1.24 8.55 -3.34
C ALA A 87 -1.35 7.14 -3.91
N LEU A 88 -1.08 6.16 -3.06
CA LEU A 88 -1.47 4.78 -3.27
C LEU A 88 -2.73 4.50 -2.46
N VAL A 89 -3.78 4.04 -3.14
CA VAL A 89 -5.07 3.73 -2.52
C VAL A 89 -5.39 2.27 -2.76
N LEU A 90 -5.38 1.46 -1.69
CA LEU A 90 -5.92 0.11 -1.72
C LEU A 90 -7.34 0.16 -1.20
N ASP A 91 -8.30 0.07 -2.10
CA ASP A 91 -9.72 -0.01 -1.77
C ASP A 91 -10.38 -0.94 -2.77
N SER A 92 -10.68 -2.16 -2.33
CA SER A 92 -11.32 -3.16 -3.18
C SER A 92 -12.83 -2.88 -3.33
N SER A 93 -13.37 -3.25 -4.48
CA SER A 93 -14.82 -3.32 -4.68
C SER A 93 -15.33 -4.73 -4.39
N PRO A 94 -16.57 -4.92 -3.86
CA PRO A 94 -17.20 -6.23 -3.71
C PRO A 94 -17.28 -7.06 -5.00
N ASP A 95 -17.16 -6.42 -6.16
CA ASP A 95 -17.18 -7.07 -7.48
C ASP A 95 -15.80 -7.59 -7.93
N GLU A 96 -14.74 -7.34 -7.17
CA GLU A 96 -13.40 -7.84 -7.44
C GLU A 96 -13.19 -9.18 -6.72
N PRO A 97 -12.67 -10.23 -7.40
CA PRO A 97 -12.39 -11.49 -6.75
C PRO A 97 -11.22 -11.32 -5.77
N GLU A 98 -11.54 -11.18 -4.49
CA GLU A 98 -10.55 -11.04 -3.43
C GLU A 98 -10.12 -12.39 -2.89
N GLY A 99 -8.80 -12.55 -2.70
CA GLY A 99 -8.26 -13.64 -1.90
C GLY A 99 -8.61 -13.47 -0.41
N PRO A 100 -8.17 -14.39 0.46
CA PRO A 100 -8.41 -14.27 1.90
C PRO A 100 -7.76 -13.03 2.53
N GLU A 101 -6.78 -12.43 1.87
CA GLU A 101 -5.98 -11.29 2.35
C GLU A 101 -5.94 -10.21 1.26
N ILE A 102 -6.08 -8.95 1.69
CA ILE A 102 -6.00 -7.77 0.82
C ILE A 102 -4.57 -7.28 0.74
N ALA A 103 -3.95 -7.10 1.91
CA ALA A 103 -2.57 -6.65 2.04
C ALA A 103 -1.95 -7.10 3.36
N MET A 104 -0.62 -7.14 3.40
CA MET A 104 0.16 -7.40 4.60
C MET A 104 1.35 -6.45 4.67
N LEU A 105 1.47 -5.72 5.78
CA LEU A 105 2.63 -4.92 6.12
C LEU A 105 3.51 -5.70 7.09
N HIS A 106 4.79 -5.81 6.78
CA HIS A 106 5.80 -6.44 7.63
C HIS A 106 6.94 -5.48 7.91
N VAL A 107 7.35 -5.37 9.17
CA VAL A 107 8.55 -4.63 9.58
C VAL A 107 9.72 -5.60 9.66
N HIS A 108 10.77 -5.32 8.91
CA HIS A 108 11.98 -6.11 8.95
C HIS A 108 12.99 -5.44 9.87
N GLY A 109 13.43 -6.18 10.90
CA GLY A 109 14.21 -5.65 12.01
C GLY A 109 13.51 -5.89 13.35
N GLY A 110 14.27 -6.09 14.43
CA GLY A 110 13.70 -6.34 15.77
C GLY A 110 12.92 -7.67 15.88
N GLN A 111 11.73 -7.61 16.49
CA GLN A 111 10.89 -8.79 16.79
C GLN A 111 9.98 -9.24 15.62
N GLY A 112 10.05 -8.61 14.45
CA GLY A 112 9.26 -9.00 13.27
C GLY A 112 7.76 -8.74 13.43
N GLU A 113 7.37 -7.46 13.50
CA GLU A 113 5.97 -7.07 13.59
C GLU A 113 5.29 -7.14 12.21
N SER A 114 4.02 -7.56 12.19
CA SER A 114 3.20 -7.56 10.98
C SER A 114 1.77 -7.14 11.24
N MET A 115 1.11 -6.66 10.19
CA MET A 115 -0.30 -6.29 10.16
C MET A 115 -0.90 -6.79 8.84
N VAL A 116 -2.01 -7.53 8.94
CA VAL A 116 -2.72 -8.10 7.79
C VAL A 116 -4.09 -7.44 7.70
N TRP A 117 -4.49 -7.09 6.48
CA TRP A 117 -5.83 -6.61 6.16
C TRP A 117 -6.57 -7.66 5.34
N VAL A 118 -7.82 -7.92 5.71
CA VAL A 118 -8.69 -8.94 5.12
C VAL A 118 -10.06 -8.34 4.80
N PRO A 119 -10.83 -8.94 3.86
CA PRO A 119 -12.21 -8.53 3.61
C PRO A 119 -13.06 -8.57 4.89
N GLY A 120 -13.89 -7.55 5.13
CA GLY A 120 -14.72 -7.41 6.32
C GLY A 120 -13.97 -6.97 7.60
N GLY A 121 -12.64 -6.82 7.54
CA GLY A 121 -11.84 -6.24 8.62
C GLY A 121 -12.15 -4.75 8.85
N GLU A 122 -11.59 -4.15 9.90
CA GLU A 122 -11.90 -2.76 10.30
C GLU A 122 -11.80 -1.74 9.16
N SER A 123 -10.73 -1.81 8.36
CA SER A 123 -10.52 -0.93 7.21
C SER A 123 -11.34 -1.31 5.97
N PHE A 124 -11.93 -2.51 5.95
CA PHE A 124 -12.54 -3.13 4.78
C PHE A 124 -13.93 -3.71 5.11
N GLN A 125 -14.65 -3.09 6.05
CA GLN A 125 -15.95 -3.57 6.54
C GLN A 125 -17.01 -3.65 5.43
N HIS A 126 -16.87 -2.84 4.37
CA HIS A 126 -17.80 -2.82 3.24
C HIS A 126 -17.71 -4.07 2.34
N LEU A 127 -16.77 -4.97 2.62
CA LEU A 127 -16.57 -6.23 1.89
C LEU A 127 -17.10 -7.46 2.65
N ALA A 128 -17.81 -7.24 3.77
CA ALA A 128 -18.45 -8.29 4.58
C ALA A 128 -19.84 -8.71 4.05
#